data_AF-A0A523GP91-F1
#
_entry.id   AF-A0A523GP91-F1
#
_cell.length_a   1.000
_cell.length_b   1.000
_cell.length_c   1.000
_cell.angle_alpha   90.00
_cell.angle_beta   90.00
_cell.angle_gamma   90.00
#
_symmetry.space_group_name_H-M   'P 1'
#
loop_
_entity.id
_entity.type
_entity.pdbx_description
1 polymer ?
#
loop_
_entity_poly.entity_id
_entity_poly.type
_entity_poly.pdbx_seq_one_letter_code
_entity_poly.pdbx_strand_id
1 'polypeptide(L)' 'ANQLQKLVSPTEMGELFKVIAFGKDIQQPLVGFSSGDKGLQLKKEA' A
#
# COMPACT_ATOMS: atom_id res chain seq x y z
N ALA A 1 9.71 -3.23 -22.85
CA ALA A 1 9.47 -4.05 -21.63
C ALA A 1 8.19 -3.56 -20.96
N ASN A 2 7.34 -4.45 -20.46
CA ASN A 2 6.03 -4.09 -19.89
C ASN A 2 6.20 -3.53 -18.47
N GLN A 3 6.36 -2.21 -18.35
CA GLN A 3 6.65 -1.54 -17.08
C GLN A 3 5.54 -1.70 -16.03
N LEU A 4 4.29 -1.91 -16.47
CA LEU A 4 3.16 -2.18 -15.58
C LEU A 4 3.36 -3.48 -14.80
N GLN A 5 3.75 -4.56 -15.49
CA GLN A 5 3.92 -5.88 -14.88
C GLN A 5 4.98 -5.84 -13.78
N LYS A 6 6.06 -5.09 -13.99
CA LYS A 6 7.11 -4.91 -13.00
C LYS A 6 6.61 -4.30 -11.68
N LEU A 7 5.70 -3.33 -11.77
CA LEU A 7 5.16 -2.63 -10.60
C LEU A 7 4.13 -3.47 -9.83
N VAL A 8 3.32 -4.26 -10.53
CA VAL A 8 2.16 -4.95 -9.92
C VAL A 8 2.40 -6.43 -9.63
N SER A 9 3.40 -7.07 -10.24
CA SER A 9 3.68 -8.50 -10.05
C SER A 9 4.14 -8.78 -8.61
N PRO A 10 3.58 -9.78 -7.91
CA PRO A 10 3.98 -10.13 -6.55
C PRO A 10 5.47 -10.47 -6.44
N THR A 11 6.00 -11.21 -7.41
CA THR A 11 7.38 -11.69 -7.44
C THR A 11 8.39 -10.59 -7.76
N GLU A 12 7.93 -9.41 -8.19
CA GLU A 12 8.77 -8.23 -8.43
C GLU A 12 8.46 -7.13 -7.42
N MET A 13 7.76 -6.07 -7.80
CA MET A 13 7.55 -4.94 -6.88
C MET A 13 6.22 -5.00 -6.12
N GLY A 14 5.23 -5.75 -6.61
CA GLY A 14 3.85 -5.70 -6.13
C GLY A 14 3.65 -6.18 -4.69
N GLU A 15 4.45 -7.16 -4.23
CA GLU A 15 4.42 -7.59 -2.83
C GLU A 15 5.62 -7.08 -2.03
N LEU A 16 6.77 -6.88 -2.67
CA LEU A 16 7.99 -6.44 -1.99
C LEU A 16 7.92 -4.98 -1.53
N PHE A 17 7.24 -4.10 -2.28
CA PHE A 17 7.14 -2.69 -1.94
C PHE A 17 5.88 -2.42 -1.11
N LYS A 18 6.07 -1.68 -0.01
CA LYS A 18 4.97 -1.24 0.86
C LYS A 18 4.75 0.26 0.67
N VAL A 19 3.51 0.69 0.79
CA VAL A 19 3.12 2.10 0.72
C VAL A 19 2.56 2.50 2.08
N ILE A 20 2.98 3.66 2.59
CA ILE A 20 2.46 4.26 3.83
C ILE A 20 2.10 5.71 3.55
N ALA A 21 1.07 6.21 4.21
CA ALA A 21 0.66 7.60 4.12
C ALA A 21 0.30 8.14 5.51
N PHE A 22 0.64 9.41 5.74
CA PHE A 22 0.23 10.17 6.91
C PHE A 22 -0.57 11.38 6.43
N GLY A 23 -1.69 11.65 7.09
CA GLY A 23 -2.57 12.78 6.77
C GLY A 23 -2.92 13.56 8.02
N LYS A 24 -3.15 14.87 7.87
CA LYS A 24 -3.69 15.75 8.90
C LYS A 24 -4.97 16.38 8.36
N ASP A 25 -6.04 16.37 9.16
CA ASP A 25 -7.35 16.95 8.83
C ASP A 25 -7.98 16.41 7.53
N ILE A 26 -7.62 15.19 7.11
CA ILE A 26 -8.23 14.50 5.96
C ILE A 26 -9.47 13.73 6.43
N GLN A 27 -10.64 14.12 5.93
CA GLN A 27 -11.92 13.52 6.31
C GLN A 27 -12.27 12.28 5.47
N GLN A 28 -11.80 12.22 4.22
CA GLN A 28 -12.12 11.14 3.29
C GLN A 28 -11.05 10.03 3.32
N PRO A 29 -11.44 8.75 3.20
CA PRO A 29 -10.49 7.66 3.05
C PRO A 29 -9.58 7.83 1.82
N LEU A 30 -8.29 7.51 1.97
CA LEU A 30 -7.35 7.52 0.84
C LEU A 30 -7.70 6.37 -0.12
N VAL A 31 -8.04 6.69 -1.37
CA VAL A 31 -8.52 5.71 -2.36
C VAL A 31 -7.56 4.53 -2.55
N GLY A 32 -6.24 4.78 -2.52
CA GLY A 32 -5.22 3.73 -2.64
C GLY A 32 -5.14 2.76 -1.45
N PHE A 33 -5.84 3.06 -0.35
CA PHE A 33 -5.94 2.24 0.86
C PHE A 33 -7.39 1.79 1.13
N SER A 34 -8.32 2.02 0.19
CA SER A 34 -9.73 1.64 0.36
C SER A 34 -9.97 0.12 0.39
N SER A 35 -9.03 -0.66 -0.14
CA SER A 35 -9.05 -2.13 -0.14
C SER A 35 -7.67 -2.67 0.16
N GLY A 36 -7.60 -3.75 0.94
CA GLY A 36 -6.34 -4.41 1.28
C GLY A 36 -5.41 -3.61 2.21
N ASP A 37 -5.93 -2.61 2.93
CA ASP A 37 -5.15 -1.87 3.93
C ASP A 37 -4.57 -2.82 5.00
N LYS A 38 -3.26 -2.70 5.25
CA LYS A 38 -2.53 -3.50 6.24
C LYS A 38 -2.08 -2.68 7.46
N GLY A 39 -2.62 -1.48 7.66
CA GLY A 39 -2.23 -0.61 8.78
C GLY A 39 -2.48 -1.23 10.16
N LEU A 40 -3.49 -2.10 10.28
CA LEU A 40 -3.75 -2.86 11.51
C LEU A 40 -2.67 -3.92 11.83
N GLN A 41 -1.93 -4.42 10.84
CA GLN A 41 -0.87 -5.42 11.07
C GLN A 41 0.39 -4.76 11.63
N LEU A 42 0.76 -3.58 11.12
CA LEU A 42 1.91 -2.83 11.63
C LEU A 42 1.81 -2.50 13.12
N LYS A 43 0.60 -2.27 13.65
CA LYS A 43 0.37 -2.01 15.07
C LYS A 43 0.55 -3.23 15.98
N LYS A 44 0.63 -4.44 15.43
CA LYS A 44 0.80 -5.69 16.20
C LYS A 44 2.26 -6.11 16.34
N GLU A 45 3.13 -5.55 15.50
CA GLU A 45 4.56 -5.91 15.41
C GLU A 45 5.46 -4.83 16.05
N ALA A 46 4.89 -3.69 16.46
CA ALA A 46 5.53 -2.63 17.22
C ALA A 46 5.12 -2.72 18.71
#